data_AF-A0A7S3I9K8-F1
#
_entry.id   AF-A0A7S3I9K8-F1
#
_cell.length_a   1.000
_cell.length_b   1.000
_cell.length_c   1.000
_cell.angle_alpha   90.00
_cell.angle_beta   90.00
_cell.angle_gamma   90.00
#
_symmetry.space_group_name_H-M   'P 1'
#
loop_
_entity.id
_entity.type
_entity.pdbx_description
1 polymer ?
#
loop_
_entity_poly.entity_id
_entity_poly.type
_entity_poly.pdbx_seq_one_letter_code
_entity_poly.pdbx_strand_id
1 'polypeptide(L)'
;MSEDKYQHQGGSLLADCDDDDRRDFVKKVYGILATQLTVTFGCVAAVKFSPETNASLQDPNNTTAMGIFIAACVIALFTQCAVMCCKSVARTVPTNYIAISLFTSCWAYLLTFICAQYEASIVLMASVSTAAITITLTIYAMFTKADFTTLCGPFACFGLLLIICVQMLLSVLSIFIFEFTDTYIPFAAGFCVIIYGLFLIIDTQ
;
A
#
# COMPACT_ATOMS: atom_id res chain seq x y z
N MET A 1 29.25 40.10 25.52
CA MET A 1 29.74 38.77 25.08
C MET A 1 28.91 37.63 25.68
N SER A 2 27.60 37.81 25.81
CA SER A 2 26.70 36.86 26.49
C SER A 2 25.35 36.67 25.79
N GLU A 3 25.11 37.35 24.66
CA GLU A 3 23.87 37.24 23.89
C GLU A 3 23.92 36.12 22.82
N ASP A 4 25.10 35.69 22.39
CA ASP A 4 25.24 34.61 21.38
C ASP A 4 24.95 33.20 21.91
N LYS A 5 24.93 32.97 23.23
CA LYS A 5 24.63 31.64 23.79
C LYS A 5 23.13 31.32 23.86
N TYR A 6 22.25 32.32 23.85
CA TYR A 6 20.81 32.10 23.96
C TYR A 6 20.13 31.85 22.61
N GLN A 7 20.62 32.45 21.51
CA GLN A 7 20.05 32.19 20.18
C GLN A 7 20.38 30.78 19.65
N HIS A 8 21.55 30.23 20.01
CA HIS A 8 21.93 28.89 19.56
C HIS A 8 21.19 27.75 20.28
N GLN A 9 20.60 28.02 21.45
CA GLN A 9 19.88 27.04 22.27
C GLN A 9 18.36 27.10 22.05
N GLY A 10 17.81 28.28 21.74
CA GLY A 10 16.39 28.45 21.38
C GLY A 10 16.03 27.92 19.98
N GLY A 11 16.97 27.98 19.02
CA GLY A 11 16.77 27.40 17.69
C GLY A 11 16.81 25.87 17.67
N SER A 12 17.61 25.25 18.54
CA SER A 12 17.70 23.78 18.65
C SER A 12 16.44 23.18 19.29
N LEU A 13 15.90 23.82 20.35
CA LEU A 13 14.72 23.33 21.05
C LEU A 13 13.43 23.44 20.22
N LEU A 14 13.25 24.52 19.46
CA LEU A 14 12.08 24.67 18.59
C LEU A 14 12.17 23.78 17.33
N ALA A 15 13.38 23.57 16.79
CA ALA A 15 13.60 22.63 15.70
C ALA A 15 13.42 21.16 16.14
N ASP A 16 13.85 20.80 17.35
CA ASP A 16 13.65 19.45 17.92
C ASP A 16 12.16 19.15 18.16
N CYS A 17 11.34 20.13 18.56
CA CYS A 17 9.89 19.94 18.73
C CYS A 17 9.18 19.62 17.41
N ASP A 18 9.48 20.34 16.32
CA ASP A 18 8.91 20.06 15.00
C ASP A 18 9.37 18.69 14.45
N ASP A 19 10.60 18.28 14.76
CA ASP A 19 11.14 16.98 14.38
C ASP A 19 10.47 15.83 15.16
N ASP A 20 10.19 16.00 16.46
CA ASP A 20 9.50 14.98 17.26
C ASP A 20 8.02 14.83 16.86
N ASP A 21 7.31 15.93 16.58
CA ASP A 21 5.92 15.88 16.08
C ASP A 21 5.82 15.18 14.72
N ARG A 22 6.77 15.46 13.81
CA ARG A 22 6.87 14.76 12.52
C ARG A 22 7.14 13.27 12.72
N ARG A 23 8.04 12.89 13.61
CA ARG A 23 8.37 11.48 13.89
C ARG A 23 7.19 10.73 14.47
N ASP A 24 6.40 11.36 15.34
CA ASP A 24 5.21 10.74 15.91
C ASP A 24 4.06 10.60 14.90
N PHE A 25 3.91 11.56 13.99
CA PHE A 25 3.04 11.41 12.83
C PHE A 25 3.47 10.23 11.95
N VAL A 26 4.75 10.13 11.59
CA VAL A 26 5.31 9.05 10.76
C VAL A 26 5.10 7.69 11.44
N LYS A 27 5.47 7.54 12.72
CA LYS A 27 5.25 6.30 13.48
C LYS A 27 3.78 5.87 13.47
N LYS A 28 2.85 6.82 13.60
CA LYS A 28 1.41 6.54 13.58
C LYS A 28 0.94 6.03 12.22
N VAL A 29 1.34 6.69 11.13
CA VAL A 29 0.98 6.27 9.76
C VAL A 29 1.54 4.89 9.47
N TYR A 30 2.82 4.67 9.75
CA TYR A 30 3.48 3.39 9.53
C TYR A 30 2.97 2.26 10.42
N GLY A 31 2.57 2.56 11.67
CA GLY A 31 1.92 1.59 12.55
C GLY A 31 0.58 1.11 12.00
N ILE A 32 -0.22 2.02 11.41
CA ILE A 32 -1.47 1.67 10.73
C ILE A 32 -1.16 0.80 9.51
N LEU A 33 -0.22 1.19 8.65
CA LEU A 33 0.16 0.41 7.46
C LEU A 33 0.66 -0.99 7.82
N ALA A 34 1.52 -1.12 8.83
CA ALA A 34 2.01 -2.41 9.30
C ALA A 34 0.86 -3.31 9.80
N THR A 35 -0.11 -2.72 10.51
CA THR A 35 -1.30 -3.43 10.97
C THR A 35 -2.13 -3.93 9.79
N GLN A 36 -2.36 -3.09 8.78
CA GLN A 36 -3.12 -3.47 7.58
C GLN A 36 -2.46 -4.61 6.82
N LEU A 37 -1.14 -4.54 6.59
CA LEU A 37 -0.37 -5.57 5.91
C LEU A 37 -0.37 -6.90 6.69
N THR A 38 -0.31 -6.83 8.02
CA THR A 38 -0.38 -8.02 8.88
C THR A 38 -1.75 -8.69 8.77
N VAL A 39 -2.83 -7.90 8.79
CA VAL A 39 -4.20 -8.42 8.64
C VAL A 39 -4.40 -9.07 7.27
N THR A 40 -3.98 -8.42 6.19
CA THR A 40 -4.14 -8.97 4.83
C THR A 40 -3.34 -10.26 4.66
N PHE A 41 -2.07 -10.27 5.10
CA PHE A 41 -1.25 -11.49 5.07
C PHE A 41 -1.84 -12.61 5.93
N GLY A 42 -2.34 -12.29 7.13
CA GLY A 42 -3.01 -13.23 8.00
C GLY A 42 -4.21 -13.91 7.34
N CYS A 43 -5.08 -13.14 6.67
CA CYS A 43 -6.21 -13.68 5.92
C CYS A 43 -5.77 -14.59 4.77
N VAL A 44 -4.78 -14.17 3.98
CA VAL A 44 -4.22 -14.96 2.88
C VAL A 44 -3.67 -16.29 3.41
N ALA A 45 -2.84 -16.24 4.46
CA ALA A 45 -2.25 -17.43 5.08
C ALA A 45 -3.33 -18.37 5.64
N ALA A 46 -4.32 -17.83 6.37
CA ALA A 46 -5.39 -18.62 6.97
C ALA A 46 -6.16 -19.43 5.93
N VAL A 47 -6.51 -18.81 4.80
CA VAL A 47 -7.18 -19.53 3.70
C VAL A 47 -6.23 -20.47 2.98
N LYS A 48 -4.99 -20.06 2.71
CA LYS A 48 -4.05 -20.88 1.93
C LYS A 48 -3.65 -22.17 2.64
N PHE A 49 -3.55 -22.14 3.97
CA PHE A 49 -3.27 -23.31 4.81
C PHE A 49 -4.52 -24.14 5.14
N SER A 50 -5.72 -23.71 4.74
CA SER A 50 -6.96 -24.45 4.91
C SER A 50 -7.42 -25.01 3.54
N PRO A 51 -7.21 -26.32 3.28
CA PRO A 51 -7.47 -26.90 1.96
C PRO A 51 -8.92 -26.73 1.49
N GLU A 52 -9.88 -26.89 2.39
CA GLU A 52 -11.31 -26.79 2.08
C GLU A 52 -11.69 -25.37 1.64
N THR A 53 -11.26 -24.35 2.39
CA THR A 53 -11.56 -22.96 2.04
C THR A 53 -10.81 -22.51 0.79
N ASN A 54 -9.56 -22.95 0.60
CA ASN A 54 -8.78 -22.64 -0.59
C ASN A 54 -9.43 -23.25 -1.84
N ALA A 55 -9.82 -24.53 -1.78
CA ALA A 55 -10.54 -25.20 -2.87
C ALA A 55 -11.91 -24.55 -3.15
N SER A 56 -12.62 -24.12 -2.11
CA SER A 56 -13.91 -23.42 -2.25
C SER A 56 -13.79 -22.07 -2.98
N LEU A 57 -12.67 -21.34 -2.79
CA LEU A 57 -12.41 -20.09 -3.52
C LEU A 57 -11.88 -20.33 -4.95
N GLN A 58 -11.34 -21.51 -5.24
CA GLN A 58 -10.93 -21.92 -6.59
C GLN A 58 -12.09 -22.43 -7.43
N ASP A 59 -13.19 -22.88 -6.82
CA ASP A 59 -14.36 -23.40 -7.53
C ASP A 59 -15.08 -22.28 -8.31
N PRO A 60 -15.12 -22.35 -9.66
CA PRO A 60 -15.81 -21.35 -10.47
C PRO A 60 -17.33 -21.35 -10.27
N ASN A 61 -17.91 -22.43 -9.73
CA ASN A 61 -19.34 -22.52 -9.43
C ASN A 61 -19.72 -21.83 -8.11
N ASN A 62 -18.73 -21.42 -7.31
CA ASN A 62 -18.95 -20.68 -6.08
C ASN A 62 -19.31 -19.21 -6.38
N THR A 63 -20.55 -19.03 -6.84
CA THR A 63 -21.13 -17.71 -7.15
C THR A 63 -21.15 -16.78 -5.94
N THR A 64 -21.19 -17.32 -4.73
CA THR A 64 -21.12 -16.53 -3.50
C THR A 64 -19.74 -15.91 -3.31
N ALA A 65 -18.67 -16.71 -3.42
CA ALA A 65 -17.31 -16.21 -3.31
C ALA A 65 -16.99 -15.17 -4.40
N MET A 66 -17.43 -15.42 -5.64
CA MET A 66 -17.30 -14.46 -6.74
C MET A 66 -18.13 -13.19 -6.50
N GLY A 67 -19.36 -13.32 -5.98
CA GLY A 67 -20.21 -12.18 -5.63
C GLY A 67 -19.59 -11.29 -4.55
N ILE A 68 -19.00 -11.90 -3.50
CA ILE A 68 -18.27 -11.16 -2.46
C ILE A 68 -17.02 -10.50 -3.05
N PHE A 69 -16.32 -11.16 -3.99
CA PHE A 69 -15.15 -10.58 -4.66
C PHE A 69 -15.52 -9.30 -5.42
N ILE A 70 -16.57 -9.35 -6.24
CA ILE A 70 -17.05 -8.19 -6.99
C ILE A 70 -17.52 -7.08 -6.04
N ALA A 71 -18.28 -7.43 -5.00
CA ALA A 71 -18.73 -6.45 -4.00
C ALA A 71 -17.55 -5.79 -3.28
N ALA A 72 -16.53 -6.56 -2.88
CA ALA A 72 -15.33 -6.06 -2.24
C ALA A 72 -14.54 -5.12 -3.16
N CYS A 73 -14.44 -5.43 -4.47
CA CYS A 73 -13.84 -4.52 -5.46
C CYS A 73 -14.57 -3.18 -5.50
N VAL A 74 -15.89 -3.22 -5.62
CA VAL A 74 -16.73 -2.01 -5.70
C VAL A 74 -16.60 -1.17 -4.42
N ILE A 75 -16.74 -1.80 -3.25
CA ILE A 75 -16.64 -1.12 -1.96
C ILE A 75 -15.25 -0.53 -1.75
N ALA A 76 -14.18 -1.25 -2.07
CA ALA A 76 -12.81 -0.76 -1.94
C ALA A 76 -12.56 0.45 -2.84
N LEU A 77 -13.03 0.42 -4.09
CA LEU A 77 -12.92 1.54 -5.03
C LEU A 77 -13.67 2.78 -4.51
N PHE A 78 -14.93 2.64 -4.11
CA PHE A 78 -15.70 3.78 -3.60
C PHE A 78 -15.13 4.34 -2.30
N THR A 79 -14.68 3.48 -1.40
CA THR A 79 -14.06 3.90 -0.13
C THR A 79 -12.76 4.66 -0.39
N GLN A 80 -11.91 4.16 -1.28
CA GLN A 80 -10.68 4.84 -1.68
C GLN A 80 -10.96 6.20 -2.34
N CYS A 81 -11.93 6.26 -3.26
CA CYS A 81 -12.36 7.52 -3.88
C CYS A 81 -12.87 8.52 -2.83
N ALA A 82 -13.65 8.07 -1.84
CA ALA A 82 -14.14 8.93 -0.77
C ALA A 82 -12.99 9.50 0.08
N VAL A 83 -11.99 8.69 0.43
CA VAL A 83 -10.81 9.14 1.19
C VAL A 83 -9.98 10.14 0.39
N MET A 84 -9.77 9.90 -0.91
CA MET A 84 -8.96 10.81 -1.76
C MET A 84 -9.68 12.13 -2.09
N CYS A 85 -10.97 12.07 -2.44
CA CYS A 85 -11.72 13.23 -2.91
C CYS A 85 -12.33 14.06 -1.78
N CYS A 86 -12.60 13.46 -0.62
CA CYS A 86 -13.27 14.13 0.49
C CYS A 86 -12.33 14.28 1.70
N LYS A 87 -11.70 15.46 1.83
CA LYS A 87 -10.82 15.80 2.98
C LYS A 87 -11.50 15.59 4.33
N SER A 88 -12.83 15.77 4.41
CA SER A 88 -13.62 15.50 5.61
C SER A 88 -13.52 14.03 6.04
N VAL A 89 -13.61 13.08 5.10
CA VAL A 89 -13.48 11.64 5.39
C VAL A 89 -12.05 11.30 5.81
N ALA A 90 -11.05 11.87 5.14
CA ALA A 90 -9.64 11.59 5.41
C ALA A 90 -9.13 12.16 6.75
N ARG A 91 -9.66 13.30 7.20
CA ARG A 91 -9.11 14.06 8.34
C ARG A 91 -9.99 14.04 9.59
N THR A 92 -11.20 13.48 9.52
CA THR A 92 -12.12 13.45 10.68
C THR A 92 -12.03 12.11 11.41
N VAL A 93 -11.72 12.17 12.70
CA VAL A 93 -11.81 11.01 13.60
C VAL A 93 -13.26 10.93 14.15
N PRO A 94 -13.89 9.74 14.21
CA PRO A 94 -13.35 8.41 13.90
C PRO A 94 -13.54 7.96 12.44
N THR A 95 -14.15 8.78 11.60
CA THR A 95 -14.53 8.45 10.22
C THR A 95 -13.35 7.92 9.39
N ASN A 96 -12.15 8.48 9.55
CA ASN A 96 -10.96 8.03 8.83
C ASN A 96 -10.59 6.57 9.15
N TYR A 97 -10.62 6.16 10.42
CA TYR A 97 -10.29 4.81 10.84
C TYR A 97 -11.34 3.81 10.37
N ILE A 98 -12.61 4.21 10.36
CA ILE A 98 -13.70 3.37 9.83
C ILE A 98 -13.49 3.15 8.33
N ALA A 99 -13.30 4.21 7.55
CA ALA A 99 -13.08 4.11 6.11
C ALA A 99 -11.85 3.26 5.78
N ILE A 100 -10.75 3.47 6.49
CA ILE A 100 -9.52 2.71 6.32
C ILE A 100 -9.74 1.23 6.69
N SER A 101 -10.41 0.93 7.81
CA SER A 101 -10.67 -0.45 8.23
C SER A 101 -11.58 -1.21 7.25
N LEU A 102 -12.60 -0.54 6.69
CA LEU A 102 -13.46 -1.09 5.66
C LEU A 102 -12.65 -1.39 4.40
N PHE A 103 -11.85 -0.42 3.94
CA PHE A 103 -10.97 -0.60 2.79
C PHE A 103 -10.03 -1.80 2.99
N THR A 104 -9.35 -1.88 4.14
CA THR A 104 -8.44 -2.99 4.46
C THR A 104 -9.16 -4.33 4.49
N SER A 105 -10.38 -4.40 5.04
CA SER A 105 -11.15 -5.65 5.10
C SER A 105 -11.55 -6.14 3.71
N CYS A 106 -12.01 -5.23 2.84
CA CYS A 106 -12.28 -5.55 1.44
C CYS A 106 -11.01 -6.00 0.73
N TRP A 107 -9.91 -5.27 0.90
CA TRP A 107 -8.63 -5.59 0.27
C TRP A 107 -8.04 -6.93 0.73
N ALA A 108 -8.21 -7.27 2.02
CA ALA A 108 -7.80 -8.57 2.56
C ALA A 108 -8.55 -9.72 1.87
N TYR A 109 -9.86 -9.58 1.66
CA TYR A 109 -10.64 -10.58 0.91
C TYR A 109 -10.20 -10.67 -0.55
N LEU A 110 -10.01 -9.54 -1.23
CA LEU A 110 -9.55 -9.50 -2.63
C LEU A 110 -8.22 -10.21 -2.82
N LEU A 111 -7.22 -9.87 -1.98
CA LEU A 111 -5.92 -10.54 -2.01
C LEU A 111 -6.04 -12.03 -1.70
N THR A 112 -6.89 -12.41 -0.73
CA THR A 112 -7.11 -13.81 -0.38
C THR A 112 -7.70 -14.59 -1.56
N PHE A 113 -8.70 -14.05 -2.24
CA PHE A 113 -9.33 -14.66 -3.41
C PHE A 113 -8.34 -14.81 -4.59
N ILE A 114 -7.52 -13.79 -4.85
CA ILE A 114 -6.51 -13.81 -5.91
C ILE A 114 -5.41 -14.81 -5.57
N CYS A 115 -4.84 -14.75 -4.36
CA CYS A 115 -3.80 -15.67 -3.90
C CYS A 115 -4.29 -17.11 -3.82
N ALA A 116 -5.60 -17.36 -3.66
CA ALA A 116 -6.17 -18.70 -3.76
C ALA A 116 -5.90 -19.36 -5.14
N GLN A 117 -5.77 -18.58 -6.21
CA GLN A 117 -5.52 -19.11 -7.57
C GLN A 117 -4.05 -19.44 -7.86
N TYR A 118 -3.12 -18.96 -7.03
CA TYR A 118 -1.68 -19.18 -7.22
C TYR A 118 -1.13 -20.25 -6.27
N GLU A 119 0.02 -20.82 -6.62
CA GLU A 119 0.74 -21.73 -5.72
C GLU A 119 1.20 -21.02 -4.44
N ALA A 120 1.16 -21.75 -3.31
CA ALA A 120 1.56 -21.20 -2.01
C ALA A 120 3.03 -20.74 -1.99
N SER A 121 3.91 -21.43 -2.73
CA SER A 121 5.32 -21.05 -2.92
C SER A 121 5.46 -19.64 -3.50
N ILE A 122 4.74 -19.35 -4.57
CA ILE A 122 4.75 -18.05 -5.27
C ILE A 122 4.19 -16.96 -4.36
N VAL A 123 3.05 -17.24 -3.70
CA VAL A 123 2.40 -16.29 -2.78
C VAL A 123 3.32 -15.94 -1.61
N LEU A 124 3.99 -16.93 -1.02
CA LEU A 124 4.95 -16.71 0.07
C LEU A 124 6.16 -15.89 -0.38
N MET A 125 6.77 -16.22 -1.53
CA MET A 125 7.89 -15.45 -2.08
C MET A 125 7.52 -13.99 -2.35
N ALA A 126 6.34 -13.75 -2.93
CA ALA A 126 5.85 -12.40 -3.19
C ALA A 126 5.63 -11.63 -1.87
N SER A 127 4.96 -12.25 -0.88
CA SER A 127 4.69 -11.62 0.41
C SER A 127 5.95 -11.23 1.18
N VAL A 128 6.97 -12.12 1.20
CA VAL A 128 8.26 -11.86 1.85
C VAL A 128 9.01 -10.73 1.14
N SER A 129 8.99 -10.71 -0.19
CA SER A 129 9.64 -9.66 -0.98
C SER A 129 8.99 -8.29 -0.75
N THR A 130 7.65 -8.22 -0.75
CA THR A 130 6.92 -6.99 -0.43
C THR A 130 7.21 -6.53 0.98
N ALA A 131 7.16 -7.42 1.98
CA ALA A 131 7.49 -7.07 3.37
C ALA A 131 8.92 -6.55 3.50
N ALA A 132 9.90 -7.20 2.87
CA ALA A 132 11.30 -6.78 2.90
C ALA A 132 11.49 -5.37 2.31
N ILE A 133 10.90 -5.08 1.15
CA ILE A 133 10.96 -3.76 0.52
C ILE A 133 10.26 -2.73 1.39
N THR A 134 9.03 -2.99 1.85
CA THR A 134 8.28 -2.06 2.70
C THR A 134 9.03 -1.74 3.99
N ILE A 135 9.59 -2.74 4.68
CA ILE A 135 10.38 -2.52 5.91
C ILE A 135 11.66 -1.73 5.59
N THR A 136 12.38 -2.09 4.53
CA THR A 136 13.60 -1.37 4.12
C THR A 136 13.31 0.10 3.85
N LEU A 137 12.24 0.39 3.10
CA LEU A 137 11.83 1.75 2.79
C LEU A 137 11.30 2.50 4.02
N THR A 138 10.59 1.82 4.92
CA THR A 138 10.13 2.38 6.21
C THR A 138 11.32 2.83 7.05
N ILE A 139 12.33 1.95 7.20
CA ILE A 139 13.56 2.28 7.92
C ILE A 139 14.26 3.46 7.24
N TYR A 140 14.45 3.39 5.92
CA TYR A 140 15.06 4.50 5.17
C TYR A 140 14.33 5.82 5.42
N ALA A 141 13.00 5.84 5.36
CA ALA A 141 12.19 7.02 5.60
C ALA A 141 12.30 7.58 7.02
N MET A 142 12.46 6.72 8.04
CA MET A 142 12.63 7.17 9.42
C MET A 142 13.98 7.84 9.69
N PHE A 143 15.03 7.50 8.90
CA PHE A 143 16.40 7.96 9.14
C PHE A 143 16.91 8.97 8.10
N THR A 144 16.25 9.09 6.96
CA THR A 144 16.66 10.01 5.90
C THR A 144 16.40 11.47 6.26
N LYS A 145 17.37 12.33 5.97
CA LYS A 145 17.27 13.80 6.06
C LYS A 145 17.23 14.46 4.67
N ALA A 146 17.22 13.66 3.61
CA ALA A 146 17.08 14.17 2.25
C ALA A 146 15.61 14.57 2.04
N ASP A 147 15.35 15.77 1.52
CA ASP A 147 14.02 16.21 1.08
C ASP A 147 13.90 15.99 -0.44
N PHE A 148 13.30 14.87 -0.86
CA PHE A 148 13.00 14.61 -2.27
C PHE A 148 11.69 15.29 -2.74
N THR A 149 10.89 15.80 -1.80
CA THR A 149 9.55 16.40 -2.03
C THR A 149 9.61 17.61 -2.97
N THR A 150 10.62 18.48 -2.84
CA THR A 150 10.73 19.73 -3.64
C THR A 150 11.14 19.50 -5.09
N LEU A 151 11.87 18.40 -5.37
CA LEU A 151 12.35 18.09 -6.72
C LEU A 151 11.37 17.18 -7.49
N CYS A 152 10.58 16.35 -6.80
CA CYS A 152 9.73 15.33 -7.43
C CYS A 152 8.23 15.43 -7.15
N GLY A 153 7.74 16.33 -6.27
CA GLY A 153 6.32 16.35 -5.85
C GLY A 153 5.27 16.32 -6.98
N PRO A 154 5.35 17.18 -8.00
CA PRO A 154 4.40 17.14 -9.13
C PRO A 154 4.61 15.92 -10.04
N PHE A 155 5.86 15.50 -10.25
CA PHE A 155 6.19 14.32 -11.06
C PHE A 155 5.78 13.00 -10.40
N ALA A 156 5.74 12.95 -9.07
CA ALA A 156 5.35 11.77 -8.30
C ALA A 156 3.83 11.56 -8.30
N CYS A 157 3.05 12.62 -8.10
CA CYS A 157 1.59 12.55 -8.25
C CYS A 157 1.17 12.21 -9.69
N PHE A 158 1.80 12.85 -10.69
CA PHE A 158 1.53 12.54 -12.10
C PHE A 158 2.00 11.14 -12.47
N GLY A 159 3.18 10.73 -11.98
CA GLY A 159 3.73 9.39 -12.16
C GLY A 159 2.86 8.30 -11.55
N LEU A 160 2.35 8.49 -10.33
CA LEU A 160 1.41 7.57 -9.68
C LEU A 160 0.13 7.41 -10.50
N LEU A 161 -0.47 8.52 -10.92
CA LEU A 161 -1.67 8.49 -11.75
C LEU A 161 -1.38 7.74 -13.06
N LEU A 162 -0.23 7.99 -13.69
CA LEU A 162 0.19 7.31 -14.91
C LEU A 162 0.40 5.81 -14.70
N ILE A 163 1.08 5.40 -13.62
CA ILE A 163 1.34 3.99 -13.30
C ILE A 163 0.02 3.28 -13.04
N ILE A 164 -0.88 3.87 -12.25
CA ILE A 164 -2.21 3.30 -11.98
C ILE A 164 -3.03 3.22 -13.27
N CYS A 165 -3.06 4.29 -14.08
CA CYS A 165 -3.80 4.30 -15.34
C CYS A 165 -3.23 3.29 -16.34
N VAL A 166 -1.91 3.18 -16.47
CA VAL A 166 -1.24 2.20 -17.33
C VAL A 166 -1.49 0.79 -16.83
N GLN A 167 -1.40 0.54 -15.52
CA GLN A 167 -1.67 -0.77 -14.93
C GLN A 167 -3.13 -1.18 -15.14
N MET A 168 -4.07 -0.27 -14.91
CA MET A 168 -5.50 -0.49 -15.15
C MET A 168 -5.77 -0.74 -16.64
N LEU A 169 -5.16 0.04 -17.52
CA LEU A 169 -5.26 -0.14 -18.97
C LEU A 169 -4.71 -1.50 -19.40
N LEU A 170 -3.51 -1.87 -18.96
CA LEU A 170 -2.89 -3.17 -19.26
C LEU A 170 -3.73 -4.33 -18.73
N SER A 171 -4.32 -4.19 -17.53
CA SER A 171 -5.20 -5.20 -16.93
C SER A 171 -6.51 -5.36 -17.72
N VAL A 172 -7.07 -4.27 -18.24
CA VAL A 172 -8.25 -4.33 -19.13
C VAL A 172 -7.87 -4.92 -20.48
N LEU A 173 -6.73 -4.52 -21.06
CA LEU A 173 -6.26 -5.04 -22.35
C LEU A 173 -5.89 -6.52 -22.29
N SER A 174 -5.38 -7.04 -21.16
CA SER A 174 -5.11 -8.47 -20.98
C SER A 174 -6.38 -9.33 -20.95
N ILE A 175 -7.54 -8.74 -20.60
CA ILE A 175 -8.83 -9.45 -20.64
C ILE A 175 -9.29 -9.69 -22.09
N PHE A 176 -8.94 -8.78 -23.02
CA PHE A 176 -9.51 -8.76 -24.37
C PHE A 176 -8.51 -9.09 -25.50
N ILE A 177 -7.22 -8.83 -25.34
CA ILE A 177 -6.27 -8.76 -26.48
C ILE A 177 -4.97 -9.55 -26.26
N PHE A 178 -4.38 -9.52 -25.06
CA PHE A 178 -3.02 -10.04 -24.82
C PHE A 178 -3.01 -11.21 -23.83
N GLU A 179 -2.75 -12.42 -24.33
CA GLU A 179 -2.17 -13.49 -23.51
C GLU A 179 -0.69 -13.15 -23.29
N PHE A 180 -0.36 -12.54 -22.14
CA PHE A 180 1.04 -12.35 -21.75
C PHE A 180 1.67 -13.74 -21.54
N THR A 181 2.71 -14.04 -22.32
CA THR A 181 3.44 -15.31 -22.19
C THR A 181 4.23 -15.36 -20.89
N ASP A 182 4.34 -16.54 -20.26
CA ASP A 182 5.02 -16.77 -18.96
C ASP A 182 6.43 -16.17 -18.87
N THR A 183 7.13 -16.03 -20.00
CA THR A 183 8.49 -15.47 -20.08
C THR A 183 8.57 -13.99 -19.69
N TYR A 184 7.56 -13.17 -20.04
CA TYR A 184 7.66 -11.70 -19.90
C TYR A 184 7.04 -11.16 -18.60
N ILE A 185 6.09 -11.91 -18.02
CA ILE A 185 5.40 -11.57 -16.77
C ILE A 185 6.39 -11.29 -15.61
N PRO A 186 7.41 -12.12 -15.33
CA PRO A 186 8.30 -11.87 -14.19
C PRO A 186 9.18 -10.63 -14.37
N PHE A 187 9.62 -10.32 -15.61
CA PHE A 187 10.38 -9.11 -15.88
C PHE A 187 9.53 -7.85 -15.71
N ALA A 188 8.29 -7.88 -16.23
CA ALA A 188 7.34 -6.79 -16.04
C ALA A 188 7.02 -6.58 -14.56
N ALA A 189 6.77 -7.66 -13.80
CA ALA A 189 6.51 -7.61 -12.37
C ALA A 189 7.71 -7.04 -11.58
N GLY A 190 8.94 -7.45 -11.88
CA GLY A 190 10.14 -6.91 -11.25
C GLY A 190 10.32 -5.41 -11.51
N PHE A 191 10.06 -4.96 -12.75
CA PHE A 191 10.09 -3.54 -13.09
C PHE A 191 9.02 -2.73 -12.33
N CYS A 192 7.80 -3.26 -12.24
CA CYS A 192 6.72 -2.65 -11.45
C CYS A 192 7.08 -2.53 -9.96
N VAL A 193 7.74 -3.53 -9.37
CA VAL A 193 8.18 -3.51 -7.96
C VAL A 193 9.20 -2.40 -7.72
N ILE A 194 10.17 -2.21 -8.61
CA ILE A 194 11.17 -1.14 -8.49
C ILE A 194 10.51 0.23 -8.58
N ILE A 195 9.65 0.44 -9.57
CA ILE A 195 8.90 1.70 -9.74
C ILE A 195 8.04 1.99 -8.50
N TYR A 196 7.34 0.97 -7.99
CA TYR A 196 6.52 1.12 -6.79
C TYR A 196 7.36 1.45 -5.55
N GLY A 197 8.55 0.86 -5.42
CA GLY A 197 9.49 1.20 -4.35
C GLY A 197 9.99 2.64 -4.41
N LEU A 198 10.33 3.14 -5.60
CA LEU A 198 10.69 4.56 -5.79
C LEU A 198 9.51 5.49 -5.46
N PHE A 199 8.30 5.09 -5.83
CA PHE A 199 7.10 5.84 -5.48
C PHE A 199 6.89 5.92 -3.97
N LEU A 200 7.02 4.81 -3.23
CA LEU A 200 6.87 4.81 -1.76
C LEU A 200 7.87 5.75 -1.06
N ILE A 201 9.10 5.87 -1.58
CA ILE A 201 10.07 6.83 -1.05
C ILE A 201 9.54 8.26 -1.20
N ILE A 202 8.97 8.59 -2.37
CA ILE A 202 8.48 9.95 -2.61
C ILE A 202 7.18 10.22 -1.84
N ASP A 203 6.29 9.24 -1.70
CA ASP A 203 5.04 9.39 -0.93
C ASP A 203 5.30 9.60 0.57
N THR A 204 6.39 9.01 1.08
CA THR A 204 6.73 9.13 2.51
C THR A 204 7.40 10.46 2.87
N GLN A 205 8.08 11.08 1.90
CA GLN A 205 8.84 12.30 2.12
C GLN A 205 8.04 13.55 1.79
#